data_AF-A0A7V1D0S2-F1
#
_entry.id   AF-A0A7V1D0S2-F1
#
_cell.length_a   1.000
_cell.length_b   1.000
_cell.length_c   1.000
_cell.angle_alpha   90.00
_cell.angle_beta   90.00
_cell.angle_gamma   90.00
#
_symmetry.space_group_name_H-M   'P 1'
#
loop_
_entity.id
_entity.type
_entity.pdbx_description
1 polymer ?
#
loop_
_entity_poly.entity_id
_entity_poly.type
_entity_poly.pdbx_seq_one_letter_code
_entity_poly.pdbx_strand_id
1 'polypeptide(L)'
;MQSLQEIANRINAEAHNFDVGELQKIRKRIQKLKRLPSNKLFDHRTVFEEWGWHYGGRKELQFNIGIEGSELRYGVAFSLECSQSLPTIDVLIPKISLFNEYMSEFGDNFSDLRMWHFEDKRSFDYMPSPISQENVREGLFIFLGGKQDLTKISYQLILETLDRLLPLYLYTENQTTSENKSKEASYFNFTPGCTKKLSNTSGTIAEKELSIRLRHNDIQLKLYKKLAEEHGVENVGTEIQCTNGSIDLVVKSGGNLWFYEIKDN
;
A
#
# COMPACT_ATOMS: atom_id res chain seq x y z
N MET A 1 -21.56 -22.75 11.81
CA MET A 1 -20.61 -21.66 11.52
C MET A 1 -21.21 -20.88 10.37
N GLN A 2 -21.18 -19.55 10.38
CA GLN A 2 -21.74 -18.76 9.27
C GLN A 2 -20.88 -18.96 8.02
N SER A 3 -21.52 -19.17 6.87
CA SER A 3 -20.86 -19.18 5.57
C SER A 3 -20.38 -17.78 5.20
N LEU A 4 -19.36 -17.68 4.34
CA LEU A 4 -18.89 -16.36 3.88
C LEU A 4 -20.00 -15.58 3.15
N GLN A 5 -20.91 -16.28 2.47
CA GLN A 5 -22.06 -15.66 1.81
C GLN A 5 -23.04 -15.01 2.80
N GLU A 6 -23.29 -15.65 3.94
CA GLU A 6 -24.11 -15.07 5.03
C GLU A 6 -23.42 -13.85 5.65
N ILE A 7 -22.11 -13.95 5.91
CA ILE A 7 -21.28 -12.84 6.42
C ILE A 7 -21.32 -11.65 5.45
N ALA A 8 -21.11 -11.88 4.15
CA ALA A 8 -21.18 -10.86 3.12
C ALA A 8 -22.55 -10.18 3.06
N ASN A 9 -23.64 -10.94 3.14
CA ASN A 9 -24.99 -10.39 3.16
C ASN A 9 -25.23 -9.52 4.40
N ARG A 10 -24.69 -9.92 5.56
CA ARG A 10 -24.81 -9.15 6.79
C ARG A 10 -23.99 -7.86 6.74
N ILE A 11 -22.76 -7.90 6.25
CA ILE A 11 -21.94 -6.70 5.99
C ILE A 11 -22.69 -5.73 5.09
N ASN A 12 -23.23 -6.20 3.95
CA ASN A 12 -23.98 -5.34 3.03
C ASN A 12 -25.21 -4.69 3.68
N ALA A 13 -25.91 -5.41 4.57
CA ALA A 13 -27.09 -4.88 5.25
C ALA A 13 -26.73 -3.78 6.25
N GLU A 14 -25.58 -3.88 6.92
CA GLU A 14 -25.13 -2.92 7.94
C GLU A 14 -24.32 -1.74 7.35
N ALA A 15 -23.77 -1.90 6.14
CA ALA A 15 -22.88 -0.92 5.51
C ALA A 15 -23.51 0.45 5.24
N HIS A 16 -24.84 0.61 5.29
CA HIS A 16 -25.52 1.88 5.02
C HIS A 16 -25.17 3.01 6.02
N ASN A 17 -24.61 2.67 7.18
CA ASN A 17 -24.14 3.64 8.19
C ASN A 17 -22.64 4.00 8.03
N PHE A 18 -22.00 3.50 6.98
CA PHE A 18 -20.56 3.59 6.76
C PHE A 18 -20.26 4.08 5.34
N ASP A 19 -19.18 4.84 5.18
CA ASP A 19 -18.84 5.44 3.88
C ASP A 19 -18.51 4.37 2.83
N VAL A 20 -17.93 3.24 3.24
CA VAL A 20 -17.64 2.09 2.38
C VAL A 20 -18.90 1.41 1.86
N GLY A 21 -20.06 1.60 2.50
CA GLY A 21 -21.35 1.16 1.96
C GLY A 21 -21.67 1.80 0.61
N GLU A 22 -21.13 2.99 0.37
CA GLU A 22 -21.27 3.74 -0.88
C GLU A 22 -20.19 3.41 -1.92
N LEU A 23 -19.33 2.40 -1.66
CA LEU A 23 -18.17 2.06 -2.51
C LEU A 23 -18.56 1.94 -3.98
N GLN A 24 -19.65 1.26 -4.33
CA GLN A 24 -20.02 1.10 -5.74
C GLN A 24 -20.40 2.43 -6.41
N LYS A 25 -21.00 3.38 -5.66
CA LYS A 25 -21.30 4.72 -6.18
C LYS A 25 -20.03 5.55 -6.31
N ILE A 26 -19.11 5.45 -5.35
CA ILE A 26 -17.76 6.03 -5.41
C ILE A 26 -17.04 5.52 -6.66
N ARG A 27 -17.01 4.20 -6.87
CA ARG A 27 -16.42 3.53 -8.03
C ARG A 27 -16.98 4.02 -9.35
N LYS A 28 -18.31 4.13 -9.45
CA LYS A 28 -18.95 4.69 -10.65
C LYS A 28 -18.40 6.09 -10.98
N ARG A 29 -18.18 6.93 -9.97
CA ARG A 29 -17.67 8.29 -10.13
C ARG A 29 -16.20 8.30 -10.55
N ILE A 30 -15.32 7.63 -9.80
CA ILE A 30 -13.86 7.67 -10.04
C ILE A 30 -13.46 6.92 -11.31
N GLN A 31 -14.10 5.78 -11.60
CA GLN A 31 -13.83 4.98 -12.81
C GLN A 31 -14.69 5.41 -14.01
N LYS A 32 -15.46 6.51 -13.89
CA LYS A 32 -16.36 7.04 -14.95
C LYS A 32 -17.27 5.97 -15.58
N LEU A 33 -17.80 5.05 -14.77
CA LEU A 33 -18.59 3.93 -15.27
C LEU A 33 -19.96 4.40 -15.74
N LYS A 34 -20.39 3.89 -16.91
CA LYS A 34 -21.71 4.21 -17.49
C LYS A 34 -22.88 3.82 -16.57
N ARG A 35 -22.72 2.72 -15.82
CA ARG A 35 -23.73 2.17 -14.90
C ARG A 35 -23.10 1.76 -13.58
N LEU A 36 -23.93 1.65 -12.55
CA LEU A 36 -23.53 1.11 -11.27
C LEU A 36 -23.24 -0.40 -11.40
N PRO A 37 -22.07 -0.91 -11.01
CA PRO A 37 -21.72 -2.33 -11.18
C PRO A 37 -22.56 -3.28 -10.32
N SER A 38 -22.81 -2.88 -9.08
CA SER A 38 -23.66 -3.57 -8.11
C SER A 38 -24.22 -2.55 -7.11
N ASN A 39 -25.33 -2.87 -6.47
CA ASN A 39 -25.84 -2.14 -5.30
C ASN A 39 -25.30 -2.70 -3.98
N LYS A 40 -24.42 -3.71 -4.03
CA LYS A 40 -23.79 -4.34 -2.86
C LYS A 40 -22.29 -4.06 -2.84
N LEU A 41 -21.73 -3.94 -1.64
CA LEU A 41 -20.29 -3.93 -1.43
C LEU A 41 -19.71 -5.29 -1.86
N PHE A 42 -20.22 -6.37 -1.27
CA PHE A 42 -19.85 -7.76 -1.59
C PHE A 42 -21.00 -8.45 -2.33
N ASP A 43 -20.88 -8.62 -3.64
CA ASP A 43 -21.89 -9.27 -4.47
C ASP A 43 -21.61 -10.78 -4.54
N HIS A 44 -22.65 -11.62 -4.53
CA HIS A 44 -22.52 -13.09 -4.63
C HIS A 44 -21.69 -13.57 -5.82
N ARG A 45 -21.60 -12.78 -6.91
CA ARG A 45 -20.78 -13.10 -8.09
C ARG A 45 -19.27 -13.10 -7.82
N THR A 46 -18.83 -12.47 -6.74
CA THR A 46 -17.41 -12.39 -6.33
C THR A 46 -17.23 -12.78 -4.86
N VAL A 47 -18.19 -13.51 -4.30
CA VAL A 47 -18.10 -14.12 -2.96
C VAL A 47 -18.21 -15.63 -3.14
N PHE A 48 -17.13 -16.33 -2.83
CA PHE A 48 -17.00 -17.77 -2.92
C PHE A 48 -17.12 -18.39 -1.52
N GLU A 49 -16.86 -19.69 -1.39
CA GLU A 49 -17.00 -20.40 -0.11
C GLU A 49 -16.08 -19.84 0.97
N GLU A 50 -14.81 -19.57 0.63
CA GLU A 50 -13.77 -19.20 1.60
C GLU A 50 -13.18 -17.80 1.37
N TRP A 51 -13.47 -17.14 0.25
CA TRP A 51 -12.92 -15.81 -0.04
C TRP A 51 -13.84 -15.02 -0.96
N GLY A 52 -13.71 -13.71 -0.93
CA GLY A 52 -14.50 -12.83 -1.77
C GLY A 52 -13.98 -11.40 -1.76
N TRP A 53 -14.31 -10.68 -2.82
CA TRP A 53 -13.95 -9.28 -2.97
C TRP A 53 -15.12 -8.48 -3.52
N HIS A 54 -15.01 -7.17 -3.44
CA HIS A 54 -16.05 -6.29 -3.98
C HIS A 54 -16.20 -6.46 -5.50
N TYR A 55 -17.43 -6.40 -6.00
CA TYR A 55 -17.73 -6.71 -7.39
C TYR A 55 -17.04 -5.74 -8.37
N GLY A 56 -16.30 -6.28 -9.33
CA GLY A 56 -15.60 -5.52 -10.37
C GLY A 56 -14.22 -5.00 -9.99
N GLY A 57 -13.72 -5.31 -8.78
CA GLY A 57 -12.44 -4.81 -8.28
C GLY A 57 -11.19 -5.46 -8.89
N ARG A 58 -11.30 -6.31 -9.93
CA ARG A 58 -10.16 -7.11 -10.41
C ARG A 58 -8.95 -6.24 -10.79
N LYS A 59 -9.18 -5.07 -11.37
CA LYS A 59 -8.12 -4.15 -11.81
C LYS A 59 -7.84 -3.04 -10.81
N GLU A 60 -8.20 -3.21 -9.54
CA GLU A 60 -8.19 -2.17 -8.49
C GLU A 60 -7.58 -2.72 -7.20
N LEU A 61 -7.31 -1.86 -6.22
CA LEU A 61 -7.16 -2.26 -4.82
C LEU A 61 -8.50 -2.82 -4.32
N GLN A 62 -8.51 -4.09 -3.93
CA GLN A 62 -9.75 -4.82 -3.66
C GLN A 62 -10.08 -4.83 -2.18
N PHE A 63 -11.24 -4.31 -1.78
CA PHE A 63 -11.86 -4.74 -0.52
C PHE A 63 -12.16 -6.24 -0.56
N ASN A 64 -11.63 -6.98 0.41
CA ASN A 64 -11.67 -8.44 0.52
C ASN A 64 -12.24 -8.89 1.86
N ILE A 65 -12.87 -10.06 1.84
CA ILE A 65 -13.27 -10.86 2.99
C ILE A 65 -12.89 -12.32 2.74
N GLY A 66 -12.56 -13.07 3.78
CA GLY A 66 -12.24 -14.49 3.63
C GLY A 66 -12.20 -15.26 4.94
N ILE A 67 -12.53 -16.55 4.86
CA ILE A 67 -12.46 -17.53 5.93
C ILE A 67 -11.14 -18.28 5.80
N GLU A 68 -10.34 -18.26 6.86
CA GLU A 68 -9.10 -19.02 6.97
C GLU A 68 -9.15 -19.86 8.25
N GLY A 69 -9.55 -21.13 8.12
CA GLY A 69 -9.76 -22.02 9.28
C GLY A 69 -10.87 -21.50 10.20
N SER A 70 -10.51 -21.09 11.41
CA SER A 70 -11.43 -20.52 12.40
C SER A 70 -11.49 -18.99 12.40
N GLU A 71 -10.77 -18.33 11.48
CA GLU A 71 -10.66 -16.87 11.43
C GLU A 71 -11.41 -16.29 10.21
N LEU A 72 -12.04 -15.14 10.40
CA LEU A 72 -12.53 -14.25 9.34
C LEU A 72 -11.51 -13.13 9.14
N ARG A 73 -11.01 -12.97 7.93
CA ARG A 73 -10.19 -11.84 7.50
C ARG A 73 -11.01 -10.85 6.70
N TYR A 74 -10.69 -9.57 6.83
CA TYR A 74 -11.33 -8.47 6.11
C TYR A 74 -10.36 -7.29 5.96
N GLY A 75 -10.36 -6.65 4.82
CA GLY A 75 -9.42 -5.57 4.54
C GLY A 75 -9.33 -5.25 3.05
N VAL A 76 -8.15 -4.82 2.60
CA VAL A 76 -7.83 -4.53 1.21
C VAL A 76 -6.72 -5.45 0.69
N ALA A 77 -6.70 -5.70 -0.62
CA ALA A 77 -5.68 -6.52 -1.24
C ALA A 77 -5.40 -6.16 -2.70
N PHE A 78 -4.19 -6.48 -3.15
CA PHE A 78 -3.88 -6.64 -4.57
C PHE A 78 -3.83 -8.13 -4.92
N SER A 79 -4.60 -8.53 -5.93
CA SER A 79 -4.47 -9.85 -6.55
C SER A 79 -3.74 -9.70 -7.88
N LEU A 80 -2.50 -10.21 -7.95
CA LEU A 80 -1.61 -10.13 -9.11
C LEU A 80 -1.65 -11.40 -9.97
N GLU A 81 -2.60 -12.31 -9.69
CA GLU A 81 -2.84 -13.56 -10.44
C GLU A 81 -3.50 -13.28 -11.81
N CYS A 82 -2.77 -13.35 -12.92
CA CYS A 82 -3.36 -13.05 -14.24
C CYS A 82 -4.57 -13.95 -14.57
N SER A 83 -5.58 -13.37 -15.22
CA SER A 83 -6.80 -14.07 -15.63
C SER A 83 -7.38 -13.41 -16.89
N GLN A 84 -8.46 -13.97 -17.44
CA GLN A 84 -9.17 -13.32 -18.54
C GLN A 84 -9.60 -11.87 -18.22
N SER A 85 -9.90 -11.59 -16.95
CA SER A 85 -10.33 -10.26 -16.48
C SER A 85 -9.18 -9.33 -16.05
N LEU A 86 -7.97 -9.87 -15.86
CA LEU A 86 -6.70 -9.15 -15.68
C LEU A 86 -5.60 -9.87 -16.48
N PRO A 87 -5.46 -9.60 -17.78
CA PRO A 87 -4.48 -10.31 -18.60
C PRO A 87 -3.02 -10.01 -18.25
N THR A 88 -2.74 -8.82 -17.68
CA THR A 88 -1.42 -8.40 -17.20
C THR A 88 -1.56 -7.58 -15.93
N ILE A 89 -0.50 -7.55 -15.10
CA ILE A 89 -0.47 -6.76 -13.86
C ILE A 89 -0.21 -5.27 -14.10
N ASP A 90 0.07 -4.84 -15.34
CA ASP A 90 0.53 -3.47 -15.66
C ASP A 90 -0.43 -2.38 -15.16
N VAL A 91 -1.73 -2.66 -15.18
CA VAL A 91 -2.77 -1.73 -14.69
C VAL A 91 -2.72 -1.53 -13.17
N LEU A 92 -2.12 -2.48 -12.44
CA LEU A 92 -1.97 -2.45 -10.99
C LEU A 92 -0.64 -1.84 -10.55
N ILE A 93 0.42 -1.89 -11.36
CA ILE A 93 1.74 -1.31 -11.04
C ILE A 93 1.65 0.16 -10.59
N PRO A 94 1.04 1.10 -11.34
CA PRO A 94 0.94 2.50 -10.89
C PRO A 94 0.06 2.65 -9.64
N LYS A 95 -0.88 1.73 -9.41
CA LYS A 95 -1.74 1.74 -8.21
C LYS A 95 -0.98 1.28 -6.98
N ILE A 96 -0.13 0.27 -7.12
CA ILE A 96 0.80 -0.17 -6.06
C ILE A 96 1.77 0.96 -5.71
N SER A 97 2.23 1.73 -6.71
CA SER A 97 3.06 2.92 -6.44
C SER A 97 2.33 3.94 -5.55
N LEU A 98 1.06 4.27 -5.85
CA LEU A 98 0.24 5.16 -5.04
C LEU A 98 -0.07 4.58 -3.65
N PHE A 99 -0.31 3.27 -3.57
CA PHE A 99 -0.44 2.58 -2.28
C PHE A 99 0.83 2.73 -1.44
N ASN A 100 2.01 2.52 -2.03
CA ASN A 100 3.29 2.63 -1.34
C ASN A 100 3.57 4.05 -0.86
N GLU A 101 3.23 5.06 -1.67
CA GLU A 101 3.32 6.47 -1.28
C GLU A 101 2.45 6.74 -0.05
N TYR A 102 1.17 6.35 -0.09
CA TYR A 102 0.26 6.52 1.05
C TYR A 102 0.75 5.77 2.29
N MET A 103 1.23 4.53 2.14
CA MET A 103 1.73 3.73 3.26
C MET A 103 3.03 4.28 3.87
N SER A 104 3.83 5.01 3.10
CA SER A 104 5.06 5.65 3.60
C SER A 104 4.75 6.83 4.51
N GLU A 105 3.66 7.57 4.24
CA GLU A 105 3.26 8.74 5.03
C GLU A 105 2.30 8.37 6.18
N PHE A 106 1.35 7.47 5.92
CA PHE A 106 0.23 7.18 6.82
C PHE A 106 0.21 5.74 7.35
N GLY A 107 1.23 4.93 7.09
CA GLY A 107 1.26 3.51 7.45
C GLY A 107 1.05 3.23 8.94
N ASP A 108 1.55 4.10 9.81
CA ASP A 108 1.42 3.99 11.28
C ASP A 108 -0.05 4.04 11.74
N ASN A 109 -0.94 4.68 10.96
CA ASN A 109 -2.37 4.73 11.22
C ASN A 109 -3.04 3.35 11.12
N PHE A 110 -2.35 2.33 10.61
CA PHE A 110 -2.82 0.96 10.48
C PHE A 110 -2.08 -0.04 11.36
N SER A 111 -1.30 0.40 12.35
CA SER A 111 -0.43 -0.45 13.19
C SER A 111 -1.14 -1.60 13.92
N ASP A 112 -2.45 -1.53 14.09
CA ASP A 112 -3.32 -2.59 14.62
C ASP A 112 -3.70 -3.68 13.58
N LEU A 113 -3.54 -3.39 12.28
CA LEU A 113 -3.77 -4.32 11.18
C LEU A 113 -2.51 -5.12 10.84
N ARG A 114 -2.67 -6.16 10.01
CA ARG A 114 -1.54 -6.95 9.53
C ARG A 114 -1.54 -7.06 8.01
N MET A 115 -0.33 -7.08 7.46
CA MET A 115 -0.10 -7.44 6.07
C MET A 115 0.43 -8.86 5.96
N TRP A 116 0.14 -9.49 4.82
CA TRP A 116 0.72 -10.77 4.42
C TRP A 116 0.66 -10.88 2.91
N HIS A 117 1.43 -11.80 2.35
CA HIS A 117 1.31 -12.16 0.94
C HIS A 117 1.27 -13.67 0.74
N PHE A 118 0.74 -14.09 -0.39
CA PHE A 118 0.68 -15.47 -0.85
C PHE A 118 1.26 -15.54 -2.26
N GLU A 119 2.14 -16.51 -2.47
CA GLU A 119 2.67 -16.90 -3.78
C GLU A 119 2.43 -18.42 -3.93
N ASP A 120 3.41 -19.25 -3.58
CA ASP A 120 3.22 -20.71 -3.44
C ASP A 120 2.78 -21.08 -2.02
N LYS A 121 3.22 -20.26 -1.06
CA LYS A 121 2.93 -20.42 0.35
C LYS A 121 2.59 -19.06 0.96
N ARG A 122 1.78 -19.13 2.00
CA ARG A 122 1.42 -17.98 2.81
C ARG A 122 2.64 -17.47 3.60
N SER A 123 2.94 -16.17 3.50
CA SER A 123 3.91 -15.51 4.38
C SER A 123 3.40 -15.46 5.82
N PHE A 124 4.30 -15.18 6.77
CA PHE A 124 3.87 -14.73 8.09
C PHE A 124 3.15 -13.39 8.00
N ASP A 125 2.31 -13.09 8.99
CA ASP A 125 1.71 -11.78 9.16
C ASP A 125 2.81 -10.79 9.62
N TYR A 126 2.92 -9.64 8.96
CA TYR A 126 3.88 -8.56 9.25
C TYR A 126 3.19 -7.20 9.42
N MET A 127 3.96 -6.21 9.90
CA MET A 127 3.46 -4.85 10.10
C MET A 127 3.12 -4.19 8.77
N PRO A 128 2.08 -3.34 8.70
CA PRO A 128 1.79 -2.62 7.48
C PRO A 128 2.97 -1.78 7.00
N SER A 129 3.29 -1.92 5.72
CA SER A 129 4.43 -1.26 5.08
C SER A 129 4.16 -1.06 3.59
N PRO A 130 4.97 -0.23 2.91
CA PRO A 130 5.05 -0.28 1.45
C PRO A 130 5.31 -1.72 0.97
N ILE A 131 4.71 -2.08 -0.16
CA ILE A 131 4.93 -3.32 -0.88
C ILE A 131 6.30 -3.25 -1.54
N SER A 132 7.18 -4.18 -1.20
CA SER A 132 8.52 -4.22 -1.79
C SER A 132 8.48 -4.55 -3.28
N GLN A 133 9.45 -4.05 -4.04
CA GLN A 133 9.53 -4.23 -5.50
C GLN A 133 9.59 -5.71 -5.91
N GLU A 134 10.23 -6.57 -5.12
CA GLU A 134 10.21 -8.01 -5.41
C GLU A 134 8.79 -8.57 -5.41
N ASN A 135 7.89 -8.03 -4.58
CA ASN A 135 6.52 -8.52 -4.46
C ASN A 135 5.57 -7.93 -5.54
N VAL A 136 6.06 -7.07 -6.42
CA VAL A 136 5.29 -6.53 -7.56
C VAL A 136 5.51 -7.44 -8.78
N ARG A 137 5.05 -8.69 -8.68
CA ARG A 137 5.15 -9.68 -9.75
C ARG A 137 3.86 -10.51 -9.89
N GLU A 138 3.67 -11.10 -11.05
CA GLU A 138 2.52 -11.96 -11.35
C GLU A 138 2.44 -13.14 -10.36
N GLY A 139 1.22 -13.52 -10.00
CA GLY A 139 0.95 -14.66 -9.14
C GLY A 139 0.82 -14.34 -7.65
N LEU A 140 1.19 -13.12 -7.22
CA LEU A 140 1.11 -12.75 -5.81
C LEU A 140 -0.27 -12.25 -5.39
N PHE A 141 -0.70 -12.61 -4.19
CA PHE A 141 -1.80 -11.96 -3.49
C PHE A 141 -1.24 -11.23 -2.27
N ILE A 142 -1.49 -9.93 -2.14
CA ILE A 142 -0.96 -9.09 -1.06
C ILE A 142 -2.13 -8.47 -0.33
N PHE A 143 -2.22 -8.71 0.98
CA PHE A 143 -3.34 -8.29 1.82
C PHE A 143 -2.89 -7.32 2.91
N LEU A 144 -3.77 -6.41 3.28
CA LEU A 144 -3.71 -5.56 4.46
C LEU A 144 -5.08 -5.57 5.14
N GLY A 145 -5.16 -5.98 6.40
CA GLY A 145 -6.45 -5.99 7.08
C GLY A 145 -6.46 -6.56 8.48
N GLY A 146 -7.68 -6.67 9.01
CA GLY A 146 -7.97 -7.24 10.32
C GLY A 146 -8.35 -8.71 10.23
N LYS A 147 -8.44 -9.35 11.39
CA LYS A 147 -8.97 -10.69 11.54
C LYS A 147 -9.77 -10.84 12.83
N GLN A 148 -10.77 -11.70 12.81
CA GLN A 148 -11.64 -12.01 13.95
C GLN A 148 -11.93 -13.51 14.02
N ASP A 149 -12.28 -14.00 15.20
CA ASP A 149 -12.78 -15.36 15.38
C ASP A 149 -14.17 -15.50 14.74
N LEU A 150 -14.38 -16.54 13.91
CA LEU A 150 -15.65 -16.79 13.22
C LEU A 150 -16.84 -17.05 14.15
N THR A 151 -16.59 -17.40 15.41
CA THR A 151 -17.62 -17.59 16.43
C THR A 151 -18.05 -16.28 17.09
N LYS A 152 -17.27 -15.20 16.94
CA LYS A 152 -17.46 -13.91 17.61
C LYS A 152 -17.26 -12.72 16.66
N ILE A 153 -17.99 -12.74 15.54
CA ILE A 153 -17.90 -11.69 14.51
C ILE A 153 -18.58 -10.41 15.00
N SER A 154 -17.82 -9.31 15.02
CA SER A 154 -18.30 -7.94 15.13
C SER A 154 -18.33 -7.29 13.75
N TYR A 155 -19.54 -7.17 13.19
CA TYR A 155 -19.77 -6.53 11.89
C TYR A 155 -19.47 -5.03 11.90
N GLN A 156 -19.72 -4.37 13.03
CA GLN A 156 -19.34 -2.97 13.24
C GLN A 156 -17.82 -2.79 13.10
N LEU A 157 -17.01 -3.63 13.75
CA LEU A 157 -15.55 -3.53 13.66
C LEU A 157 -15.04 -3.78 12.23
N ILE A 158 -15.69 -4.69 11.48
CA ILE A 158 -15.39 -4.91 10.07
C ILE A 158 -15.62 -3.60 9.31
N LEU A 159 -16.81 -3.03 9.41
CA LEU A 159 -17.20 -1.83 8.66
C LEU A 159 -16.36 -0.61 9.03
N GLU A 160 -16.07 -0.38 10.32
CA GLU A 160 -15.15 0.66 10.79
C GLU A 160 -13.75 0.50 10.20
N THR A 161 -13.25 -0.75 10.12
CA THR A 161 -11.95 -1.04 9.51
C THR A 161 -11.95 -0.77 8.01
N LEU A 162 -13.01 -1.16 7.30
CA LEU A 162 -13.14 -0.93 5.87
C LEU A 162 -13.29 0.57 5.54
N ASP A 163 -14.00 1.34 6.37
CA ASP A 163 -14.06 2.81 6.27
C ASP A 163 -12.70 3.45 6.48
N ARG A 164 -11.94 2.99 7.48
CA ARG A 164 -10.57 3.48 7.71
C ARG A 164 -9.62 3.18 6.54
N LEU A 165 -9.88 2.11 5.79
CA LEU A 165 -9.13 1.76 4.57
C LEU A 165 -9.65 2.47 3.31
N LEU A 166 -10.82 3.12 3.35
CA LEU A 166 -11.39 3.81 2.21
C LEU A 166 -10.55 5.00 1.70
N PRO A 167 -9.93 5.85 2.55
CA PRO A 167 -9.02 6.89 2.08
C PRO A 167 -7.83 6.35 1.29
N LEU A 168 -7.24 5.23 1.71
CA LEU A 168 -6.17 4.55 0.99
C LEU A 168 -6.67 4.07 -0.38
N TYR A 169 -7.83 3.42 -0.44
CA TYR A 169 -8.46 3.03 -1.70
C TYR A 169 -8.70 4.23 -2.63
N LEU A 170 -9.25 5.33 -2.11
CA LEU A 170 -9.50 6.54 -2.89
C LEU A 170 -8.19 7.13 -3.43
N TYR A 171 -7.13 7.17 -2.64
CA TYR A 171 -5.81 7.66 -3.07
C TYR A 171 -5.25 6.78 -4.20
N THR A 172 -5.28 5.46 -4.01
CA THR A 172 -4.79 4.48 -4.97
C THR A 172 -5.57 4.47 -6.30
N GLU A 173 -6.89 4.68 -6.25
CA GLU A 173 -7.77 4.54 -7.41
C GLU A 173 -8.10 5.85 -8.12
N ASN A 174 -7.95 7.00 -7.45
CA ASN A 174 -8.23 8.30 -8.03
C ASN A 174 -7.03 8.77 -8.88
N GLN A 175 -6.82 8.12 -10.03
CA GLN A 175 -5.78 8.50 -11.01
C GLN A 175 -6.06 9.85 -11.72
N THR A 176 -7.06 10.60 -11.28
CA THR A 176 -7.43 11.90 -11.89
C THR A 176 -6.48 13.02 -11.44
N THR A 177 -5.25 12.98 -11.94
CA THR A 177 -4.44 14.13 -12.40
C THR A 177 -3.13 13.75 -13.08
N SER A 178 -2.87 12.47 -13.40
CA SER A 178 -1.70 12.13 -14.23
C SER A 178 -1.97 12.19 -15.75
N GLU A 179 -3.23 12.26 -16.19
CA GLU A 179 -3.56 12.49 -17.61
C GLU A 179 -3.67 13.99 -18.00
N ASN A 180 -3.58 14.90 -17.02
CA ASN A 180 -3.37 16.34 -17.23
C ASN A 180 -2.01 16.84 -16.71
N LYS A 181 -1.16 15.94 -16.21
CA LYS A 181 0.27 16.14 -16.38
C LYS A 181 0.53 15.80 -17.84
N SER A 182 0.50 16.83 -18.68
CA SER A 182 1.33 16.85 -19.88
C SER A 182 2.64 16.12 -19.58
N LYS A 183 3.11 15.33 -20.55
CA LYS A 183 4.47 14.80 -20.60
C LYS A 183 5.51 15.92 -20.47
N GLU A 184 5.61 16.52 -19.30
CA GLU A 184 6.87 16.95 -18.75
C GLU A 184 7.29 15.75 -17.94
N ALA A 185 8.34 15.06 -18.41
CA ALA A 185 9.15 14.25 -17.52
C ALA A 185 9.25 15.03 -16.20
N SER A 186 8.90 14.44 -15.06
CA SER A 186 9.22 15.07 -13.80
C SER A 186 10.75 15.06 -13.74
N TYR A 187 11.36 16.11 -14.27
CA TYR A 187 12.78 16.28 -14.25
C TYR A 187 13.17 16.14 -12.78
N PHE A 188 14.11 15.25 -12.54
CA PHE A 188 14.79 15.11 -11.27
C PHE A 188 15.02 16.51 -10.67
N ASN A 189 14.28 16.83 -9.60
CA ASN A 189 14.35 18.14 -8.95
C ASN A 189 15.26 17.99 -7.74
N PHE A 190 16.52 18.37 -7.94
CA PHE A 190 17.49 18.38 -6.86
C PHE A 190 17.03 19.33 -5.74
N THR A 191 16.83 18.79 -4.54
CA THR A 191 16.57 19.56 -3.33
C THR A 191 17.74 19.40 -2.34
N PRO A 192 18.44 20.48 -1.95
CA PRO A 192 19.51 20.39 -0.98
C PRO A 192 18.98 20.15 0.44
N GLY A 193 19.82 19.53 1.27
CA GLY A 193 19.56 19.33 2.69
C GLY A 193 19.44 17.88 3.12
N CYS A 194 19.51 17.67 4.44
CA CYS A 194 19.38 16.37 5.08
C CYS A 194 18.43 16.48 6.28
N THR A 195 17.36 15.69 6.27
CA THR A 195 16.44 15.59 7.40
C THR A 195 17.09 14.73 8.48
N LYS A 196 17.36 15.31 9.66
CA LYS A 196 17.98 14.60 10.77
C LYS A 196 17.00 13.56 11.35
N LYS A 197 17.18 12.29 10.98
CA LYS A 197 16.40 11.15 11.50
C LYS A 197 16.93 10.71 12.88
N LEU A 198 16.08 10.00 13.64
CA LEU A 198 16.44 9.43 14.94
C LEU A 198 17.59 8.43 14.80
N SER A 199 18.61 8.55 15.66
CA SER A 199 19.84 7.76 15.60
C SER A 199 20.02 6.79 16.78
N ASN A 200 19.03 6.64 17.69
CA ASN A 200 19.07 5.70 18.83
C ASN A 200 17.66 5.37 19.37
N THR A 201 17.46 4.13 19.82
CA THR A 201 16.31 3.68 20.65
C THR A 201 16.64 2.32 21.31
N SER A 202 16.03 2.02 22.47
CA SER A 202 16.25 0.81 23.29
C SER A 202 15.08 -0.18 23.17
N GLY A 203 15.30 -1.42 22.72
CA GLY A 203 14.29 -2.49 22.78
C GLY A 203 14.54 -3.67 21.84
N THR A 204 14.20 -4.89 22.29
CA THR A 204 14.64 -6.20 21.74
C THR A 204 13.79 -6.78 20.59
N ILE A 205 14.45 -7.53 19.69
CA ILE A 205 13.95 -8.28 18.50
C ILE A 205 13.54 -7.44 17.28
N ALA A 206 12.98 -6.24 17.47
CA ALA A 206 12.95 -5.20 16.41
C ALA A 206 14.38 -4.72 16.03
N GLU A 207 15.39 -5.17 16.79
CA GLU A 207 16.78 -4.72 16.76
C GLU A 207 17.48 -4.90 15.42
N LYS A 208 17.20 -5.94 14.62
CA LYS A 208 17.99 -6.17 13.40
C LYS A 208 17.59 -5.21 12.27
N GLU A 209 16.31 -5.10 11.97
CA GLU A 209 15.82 -4.12 10.99
C GLU A 209 15.95 -2.68 11.49
N LEU A 210 15.71 -2.46 12.79
CA LEU A 210 15.93 -1.16 13.42
C LEU A 210 17.41 -0.79 13.43
N SER A 211 18.33 -1.71 13.74
CA SER A 211 19.78 -1.43 13.70
C SER A 211 20.28 -1.21 12.28
N ILE A 212 19.76 -1.93 11.28
CA ILE A 212 20.07 -1.68 9.88
C ILE A 212 19.59 -0.29 9.48
N ARG A 213 18.34 0.08 9.80
CA ARG A 213 17.79 1.43 9.51
C ARG A 213 18.54 2.54 10.25
N LEU A 214 18.89 2.33 11.52
CA LEU A 214 19.68 3.29 12.31
C LEU A 214 21.09 3.45 11.74
N ARG A 215 21.72 2.34 11.32
CA ARG A 215 23.04 2.33 10.68
C ARG A 215 23.00 3.02 9.32
N HIS A 216 21.95 2.76 8.53
CA HIS A 216 21.70 3.43 7.27
C HIS A 216 21.61 4.95 7.47
N ASN A 217 20.78 5.40 8.41
CA ASN A 217 20.62 6.82 8.74
C ASN A 217 21.94 7.46 9.20
N ASP A 218 22.72 6.75 10.02
CA ASP A 218 24.03 7.22 10.48
C ASP A 218 25.05 7.34 9.34
N ILE A 219 25.06 6.37 8.42
CA ILE A 219 25.94 6.39 7.25
C ILE A 219 25.52 7.52 6.30
N GLN A 220 24.22 7.66 6.02
CA GLN A 220 23.66 8.72 5.18
C GLN A 220 24.01 10.10 5.75
N LEU A 221 23.83 10.31 7.07
CA LEU A 221 24.16 11.57 7.72
C LEU A 221 25.66 11.87 7.71
N LYS A 222 26.53 10.88 7.94
CA LYS A 222 27.99 11.06 7.88
C LYS A 222 28.45 11.38 6.46
N LEU A 223 27.93 10.66 5.48
CA LEU A 223 28.25 10.86 4.07
C LEU A 223 27.76 12.24 3.60
N TYR A 224 26.55 12.64 3.96
CA TYR A 224 26.02 13.98 3.72
C TYR A 224 26.95 15.07 4.28
N LYS A 225 27.36 14.98 5.55
CA LYS A 225 28.25 15.99 6.15
C LYS A 225 29.55 16.13 5.39
N LYS A 226 30.19 15.00 5.05
CA LYS A 226 31.45 15.00 4.31
C LYS A 226 31.29 15.63 2.93
N LEU A 227 30.27 15.22 2.18
CA LEU A 227 30.04 15.74 0.83
C LEU A 227 29.60 17.21 0.85
N ALA A 228 28.87 17.63 1.89
CA ALA A 228 28.48 19.03 2.08
C ALA A 228 29.68 19.92 2.44
N GLU A 229 30.67 19.40 3.18
CA GLU A 229 31.94 20.10 3.41
C GLU A 229 32.75 20.25 2.11
N GLU A 230 32.74 19.23 1.25
CA GLU A 230 33.49 19.22 -0.02
C GLU A 230 32.82 20.02 -1.14
N HIS A 231 31.48 20.01 -1.21
CA HIS A 231 30.71 20.55 -2.34
C HIS A 231 29.76 21.70 -1.98
N GLY A 232 29.60 22.03 -0.69
CA GLY A 232 28.61 23.01 -0.21
C GLY A 232 27.26 22.36 0.10
N VAL A 233 26.62 22.82 1.19
CA VAL A 233 25.33 22.28 1.69
C VAL A 233 24.20 22.46 0.67
N GLU A 234 24.27 23.49 -0.16
CA GLU A 234 23.32 23.80 -1.23
C GLU A 234 23.46 22.87 -2.44
N ASN A 235 24.49 22.04 -2.46
CA ASN A 235 24.82 21.14 -3.56
C ASN A 235 24.73 19.67 -3.16
N VAL A 236 24.31 19.34 -1.93
CA VAL A 236 24.08 17.96 -1.47
C VAL A 236 22.67 17.80 -0.93
N GLY A 237 21.97 16.76 -1.36
CA GLY A 237 20.61 16.42 -0.90
C GLY A 237 20.49 14.93 -0.60
N THR A 238 19.68 14.56 0.39
CA THR A 238 19.39 13.16 0.75
C THR A 238 17.95 12.79 0.44
N GLU A 239 17.68 11.52 0.16
CA GLU A 239 16.32 10.98 -0.06
C GLU A 239 15.55 11.69 -1.18
N ILE A 240 16.24 12.02 -2.28
CA ILE A 240 15.63 12.78 -3.37
C ILE A 240 14.64 11.89 -4.11
N GLN A 241 13.37 12.32 -4.06
CA GLN A 241 12.26 11.60 -4.69
C GLN A 241 12.41 11.60 -6.21
N CYS A 242 12.35 10.41 -6.78
CA CYS A 242 12.36 10.14 -8.22
C CYS A 242 11.11 9.36 -8.59
N THR A 243 10.81 9.29 -9.88
CA THR A 243 9.62 8.61 -10.42
C THR A 243 9.45 7.16 -9.98
N ASN A 244 10.54 6.48 -9.57
CA ASN A 244 10.54 5.06 -9.20
C ASN A 244 11.14 4.78 -7.80
N GLY A 245 11.17 5.76 -6.88
CA GLY A 245 11.72 5.60 -5.53
C GLY A 245 12.48 6.82 -5.02
N SER A 246 13.12 6.73 -3.86
CA SER A 246 14.05 7.75 -3.37
C SER A 246 15.50 7.37 -3.67
N ILE A 247 16.35 8.37 -3.91
CA ILE A 247 17.80 8.19 -3.98
C ILE A 247 18.39 8.63 -2.65
N ASP A 248 19.18 7.76 -2.01
CA ASP A 248 19.71 8.01 -0.66
C ASP A 248 20.47 9.34 -0.57
N LEU A 249 21.32 9.65 -1.56
CA LEU A 249 22.06 10.91 -1.61
C LEU A 249 22.39 11.34 -3.05
N VAL A 250 22.30 12.64 -3.33
CA VAL A 250 22.73 13.25 -4.59
C VAL A 250 23.66 14.44 -4.35
N VAL A 251 24.72 14.53 -5.14
CA VAL A 251 25.65 15.67 -5.17
C VAL A 251 25.58 16.37 -6.52
N LYS A 252 25.48 17.69 -6.50
CA LYS A 252 25.56 18.56 -7.67
C LYS A 252 26.96 19.18 -7.73
N SER A 253 27.73 18.89 -8.78
CA SER A 253 29.08 19.45 -8.95
C SER A 253 29.38 19.75 -10.42
N GLY A 254 29.76 20.99 -10.72
CA GLY A 254 30.17 21.41 -12.07
C GLY A 254 29.12 21.19 -13.16
N GLY A 255 27.83 21.25 -12.83
CA GLY A 255 26.72 20.97 -13.76
C GLY A 255 26.34 19.49 -13.89
N ASN A 256 27.10 18.59 -13.26
CA ASN A 256 26.79 17.15 -13.21
C ASN A 256 26.10 16.79 -11.88
N LEU A 257 25.34 15.69 -11.92
CA LEU A 257 24.69 15.09 -10.76
C LEU A 257 25.27 13.70 -10.50
N TRP A 258 25.66 13.45 -9.26
CA TRP A 258 26.21 12.18 -8.80
C TRP A 258 25.23 11.55 -7.81
N PHE A 259 24.79 10.34 -8.12
CA PHE A 259 23.81 9.59 -7.33
C PHE A 259 24.53 8.54 -6.49
N TYR A 260 24.23 8.50 -5.20
CA TYR A 260 24.80 7.56 -4.25
C TYR A 260 23.68 6.71 -3.65
N GLU A 261 23.93 5.41 -3.64
CA GLU A 261 23.08 4.38 -3.04
C GLU A 261 23.87 3.74 -1.89
N ILE A 262 23.32 3.75 -0.69
CA ILE A 262 23.94 3.23 0.52
C ILE A 262 23.51 1.77 0.68
N LYS A 263 24.49 0.87 0.71
CA LYS A 263 24.26 -0.55 0.96
C LYS A 263 24.76 -0.91 2.34
N ASP A 264 23.86 -1.43 3.17
CA ASP A 264 24.18 -1.96 4.50
C ASP A 264 24.29 -3.49 4.42
N ASN A 265 25.49 -4.02 4.70
CA ASN A 265 25.74 -5.44 4.91
C ASN A 265 25.51 -5.84 6.37
#